data_AF-A0A957NWQ4-F1
#
_entry.id   AF-A0A957NWQ4-F1
#
_cell.length_a   1.000
_cell.length_b   1.000
_cell.length_c   1.000
_cell.angle_alpha   90.00
_cell.angle_beta   90.00
_cell.angle_gamma   90.00
#
_symmetry.space_group_name_H-M   'P 1'
#
loop_
_entity.id
_entity.type
_entity.pdbx_description
1 polymer ?
#
loop_
_entity_poly.entity_id
_entity_poly.type
_entity_poly.pdbx_seq_one_letter_code
_entity_poly.pdbx_strand_id
1 'polypeptide(L)'
;TCVGDGPFPVELSDEEAERLRNVGGEFGATTGRPRRVGWFDGVAIKYAAWLNGMTSLALTKLDILDSFESIKVCTGYRMPNGEII
;
A
#
# COMPACT_ATOMS: atom_id res chain seq x y z
N THR A 1 -1.81 3.12 -2.27
CA THR A 1 -2.02 2.85 -3.70
C THR A 1 -1.12 3.74 -4.52
N CYS A 2 -0.84 3.40 -5.79
CA CYS A 2 0.02 4.16 -6.69
C CYS A 2 -0.67 4.36 -8.06
N VAL A 3 -0.38 5.47 -8.74
CA VAL A 3 -0.88 5.77 -10.09
C VAL A 3 0.32 5.89 -11.02
N GLY A 4 0.27 5.16 -12.14
CA GLY A 4 1.37 5.10 -13.10
C GLY A 4 2.47 4.13 -12.69
N ASP A 5 3.58 4.22 -13.41
CA ASP A 5 4.72 3.31 -13.27
C ASP A 5 5.68 3.76 -12.16
N GLY A 6 6.45 2.81 -11.66
CA GLY A 6 7.47 3.03 -10.64
C GLY A 6 7.55 1.89 -9.63
N PRO A 7 8.62 1.83 -8.81
CA PRO A 7 8.76 0.81 -7.77
C PRO A 7 7.60 0.86 -6.78
N PHE A 8 7.01 -0.30 -6.49
CA PHE A 8 5.98 -0.44 -5.46
C PHE A 8 6.20 -1.78 -4.73
N PRO A 9 7.06 -1.80 -3.69
CA PRO A 9 7.51 -3.05 -3.06
C PRO A 9 6.40 -3.93 -2.48
N VAL A 10 5.31 -3.30 -2.05
CA VAL A 10 4.14 -3.95 -1.43
C VAL A 10 2.97 -4.12 -2.41
N GLU A 11 3.23 -3.98 -3.71
CA GLU A 11 2.20 -4.16 -4.74
C GLU A 11 1.62 -5.56 -4.70
N LEU A 12 0.29 -5.62 -4.81
CA LEU A 12 -0.46 -6.86 -4.95
C LEU A 12 -0.73 -7.17 -6.42
N SER A 13 -0.75 -8.47 -6.73
CA SER A 13 -1.17 -9.00 -8.02
C SER A 13 -2.47 -9.81 -7.90
N ASP A 14 -3.04 -10.14 -9.06
CA ASP A 14 -4.12 -11.11 -9.20
C ASP A 14 -5.38 -10.79 -8.38
N GLU A 15 -6.04 -11.81 -7.84
CA GLU A 15 -7.34 -11.73 -7.18
C GLU A 15 -7.34 -10.84 -5.92
N GLU A 16 -6.23 -10.84 -5.15
CA GLU A 16 -6.11 -10.02 -3.93
C GLU A 16 -6.08 -8.52 -4.29
N ALA A 17 -5.36 -8.18 -5.37
CA ALA A 17 -5.33 -6.81 -5.90
C ALA A 17 -6.69 -6.38 -6.46
N GLU A 18 -7.38 -7.25 -7.20
CA GLU A 18 -8.71 -6.95 -7.72
C GLU A 18 -9.72 -6.73 -6.60
N ARG A 19 -9.74 -7.59 -5.58
CA ARG A 19 -10.60 -7.44 -4.40
C ARG A 19 -10.35 -6.12 -3.69
N LEU A 20 -9.09 -5.81 -3.38
CA LEU A 20 -8.73 -4.56 -2.68
C LEU A 20 -9.12 -3.32 -3.51
N ARG A 21 -8.89 -3.36 -4.82
CA ARG A 21 -9.23 -2.26 -5.72
C ARG A 21 -10.74 -2.03 -5.81
N ASN A 22 -11.52 -3.11 -5.90
CA ASN A 22 -12.97 -3.05 -6.03
C ASN A 22 -13.63 -2.55 -4.74
N VAL A 23 -13.28 -3.12 -3.58
CA VAL A 23 -13.82 -2.67 -2.28
C VAL A 23 -13.42 -1.22 -2.01
N GLY A 24 -12.18 -0.84 -2.37
CA GLY A 24 -11.67 0.50 -2.14
C GLY A 24 -12.06 1.58 -3.13
N GLY A 25 -12.75 1.23 -4.22
CA GLY A 25 -13.05 2.15 -5.32
C GLY A 25 -11.80 2.77 -5.93
N GLU A 26 -10.69 2.03 -6.00
CA GLU A 26 -9.36 2.54 -6.39
C GLU A 26 -9.22 2.63 -7.93
N PHE A 27 -10.03 3.50 -8.53
CA PHE A 27 -10.04 3.80 -9.96
C PHE A 27 -9.84 5.30 -10.21
N GLY A 28 -9.32 5.65 -11.38
CA GLY A 28 -9.20 7.04 -11.81
C GLY A 28 -10.58 7.67 -11.99
N ALA A 29 -10.80 8.86 -11.42
CA ALA A 29 -12.12 9.52 -11.44
C ALA A 29 -12.65 9.82 -12.85
N THR A 30 -11.76 10.10 -13.81
CA THR A 30 -12.13 10.44 -15.20
C THR A 30 -11.99 9.25 -16.13
N THR A 31 -10.86 8.55 -16.09
CA THR A 31 -10.53 7.50 -17.05
C THR A 31 -11.01 6.11 -16.62
N GLY A 32 -11.42 5.93 -15.37
CA GLY A 32 -11.73 4.62 -14.79
C GLY A 32 -10.53 3.68 -14.72
N ARG A 33 -9.30 4.14 -15.01
CA ARG A 33 -8.12 3.28 -15.00
C ARG A 33 -7.86 2.74 -13.59
N PRO A 34 -7.59 1.43 -13.45
CA PRO A 34 -7.29 0.84 -12.14
C PRO A 34 -6.01 1.44 -11.56
N ARG A 35 -6.04 1.79 -10.27
CA ARG A 35 -4.82 2.12 -9.55
C ARG A 35 -4.08 0.84 -9.16
N ARG A 36 -2.76 0.95 -9.00
CA ARG A 36 -1.95 -0.08 -8.38
C ARG A 36 -2.24 -0.08 -6.89
N VAL A 37 -2.49 -1.26 -6.32
CA VAL A 37 -2.87 -1.42 -4.92
C VAL A 37 -1.90 -2.34 -4.22
N GLY A 38 -1.78 -2.18 -2.90
CA GLY A 38 -0.77 -2.85 -2.11
C GLY A 38 -1.09 -2.78 -0.64
N TRP A 39 -0.42 -3.59 0.15
CA TRP A 39 -0.52 -3.56 1.61
C TRP A 39 0.07 -2.27 2.20
N PHE A 40 -0.14 -2.06 3.51
CA PHE A 40 0.44 -0.92 4.20
C PHE A 40 1.97 -1.09 4.31
N ASP A 41 2.70 -0.10 3.79
CA ASP A 41 4.17 -0.09 3.80
C ASP A 41 4.72 0.67 4.99
N GLY A 42 5.04 -0.04 6.07
CA GLY A 42 5.58 0.55 7.29
C GLY A 42 6.98 1.14 7.12
N VAL A 43 7.79 0.63 6.18
CA VAL A 43 9.13 1.14 5.92
C VAL A 43 9.05 2.50 5.23
N ALA A 44 8.23 2.59 4.17
CA ALA A 44 8.00 3.85 3.47
C ALA A 44 7.37 4.91 4.37
N ILE A 45 6.39 4.54 5.21
CA ILE A 45 5.74 5.47 6.14
C ILE A 45 6.69 5.93 7.25
N LYS A 46 7.53 5.04 7.79
CA LYS A 46 8.56 5.43 8.77
C LYS A 46 9.54 6.44 8.18
N TYR A 47 9.98 6.22 6.94
CA TYR A 47 10.83 7.17 6.23
C TYR A 47 10.12 8.51 6.00
N ALA A 48 8.85 8.50 5.56
CA ALA A 48 8.07 9.72 5.37
C ALA A 48 7.86 10.49 6.68
N ALA A 49 7.59 9.78 7.78
CA ALA A 49 7.43 10.38 9.10
C ALA A 49 8.72 11.06 9.58
N TRP A 50 9.87 10.38 9.42
CA TRP A 50 11.18 10.96 9.72
C TRP A 50 11.48 12.19 8.86
N LEU A 51 11.27 12.09 7.54
CA LEU A 51 11.57 13.16 6.59
C LEU A 51 10.75 14.44 6.87
N ASN A 52 9.49 14.28 7.28
CA ASN A 52 8.55 15.40 7.47
C ASN A 52 8.37 15.83 8.94
N GLY A 53 9.02 15.16 9.89
CA GLY A 53 8.83 15.43 11.32
C GLY A 53 7.40 15.16 11.80
N MET A 54 6.75 14.13 11.27
CA MET A 54 5.36 13.79 11.64
C MET A 54 5.30 13.34 13.10
N THR A 55 4.35 13.89 13.86
CA THR A 55 4.09 13.51 15.26
C THR A 55 2.85 12.63 15.42
N SER A 56 1.97 12.62 14.41
CA SER A 56 0.70 11.88 14.40
C SER A 56 0.37 11.41 12.99
N LEU A 57 -0.44 10.35 12.88
CA LEU A 57 -0.95 9.82 11.61
C LEU A 57 -2.47 9.75 11.64
N ALA A 58 -3.10 10.15 10.55
CA ALA A 58 -4.51 9.89 10.29
C ALA A 58 -4.62 8.66 9.36
N LEU A 59 -5.06 7.53 9.91
CA LEU A 59 -5.33 6.33 9.13
C LEU A 59 -6.70 6.46 8.47
N THR A 60 -6.75 6.32 7.15
CA THR A 60 -7.97 6.45 6.35
C THR A 60 -8.29 5.14 5.65
N LYS A 61 -9.55 4.98 5.24
CA LYS A 61 -10.04 3.80 4.52
C LYS A 61 -9.86 2.46 5.26
N LEU A 62 -9.94 2.48 6.59
CA LEU A 62 -9.84 1.28 7.43
C LEU A 62 -11.01 0.31 7.17
N ASP A 63 -12.19 0.83 6.81
CA ASP A 63 -13.40 0.08 6.45
C ASP A 63 -13.20 -0.91 5.29
N ILE A 64 -12.24 -0.65 4.39
CA ILE A 64 -11.89 -1.58 3.31
C ILE A 64 -11.30 -2.88 3.88
N LEU A 65 -10.54 -2.78 4.98
CA LEU A 65 -9.76 -3.89 5.52
C LEU A 65 -10.63 -4.94 6.22
N ASP A 66 -11.86 -4.58 6.62
CA ASP A 66 -12.85 -5.50 7.19
C ASP A 66 -13.22 -6.62 6.20
N SER A 67 -12.95 -6.42 4.91
CA SER A 67 -13.18 -7.42 3.86
C SER A 67 -12.07 -8.47 3.76
N PHE A 68 -11.09 -8.54 4.67
CA PHE A 68 -9.97 -9.49 4.61
C PHE A 68 -9.84 -10.27 5.92
N GLU A 69 -9.58 -11.57 5.82
CA GLU A 69 -9.35 -12.43 7.00
C GLU A 69 -8.05 -12.07 7.73
N SER A 70 -7.03 -11.66 6.97
CA SER A 70 -5.75 -11.23 7.50
C SER A 70 -5.26 -9.98 6.77
N ILE A 71 -4.57 -9.12 7.51
CA ILE A 71 -3.97 -7.88 7.01
C ILE A 71 -2.46 -8.03 7.13
N LYS A 72 -1.75 -7.82 6.01
CA LYS A 72 -0.28 -7.82 6.00
C LYS A 72 0.23 -6.39 6.15
N VAL A 73 1.31 -6.23 6.90
CA VAL A 73 2.03 -4.97 7.07
C VAL A 73 3.49 -5.22 6.74
N CYS A 74 4.06 -4.41 5.84
CA CYS A 74 5.49 -4.49 5.56
C CYS A 74 6.27 -3.83 6.69
N THR A 75 7.16 -4.60 7.33
CA THR A 75 7.98 -4.15 8.47
C THR A 75 9.47 -4.01 8.11
N GLY A 76 9.85 -4.41 6.90
CA GLY A 76 11.22 -4.38 6.42
C GLY A 76 11.31 -4.85 4.98
N TYR A 77 12.33 -4.40 4.27
CA TYR A 77 12.66 -4.84 2.92
C TYR A 77 13.83 -5.81 2.96
N ARG A 78 13.68 -6.95 2.29
CA ARG A 78 14.79 -7.87 2.07
C ARG A 78 15.54 -7.45 0.82
N MET A 79 16.79 -7.06 1.01
CA MET A 79 17.72 -6.71 -0.05
C MET A 79 18.24 -7.98 -0.76
N PRO A 80 18.73 -7.88 -2.02
CA PRO A 80 19.25 -9.03 -2.76
C PRO A 80 20.40 -9.77 -2.08
N ASN A 81 21.18 -9.08 -1.23
CA ASN A 81 22.26 -9.65 -0.42
C ASN A 81 21.75 -10.39 0.85
N GLY A 82 20.43 -10.43 1.08
CA GLY A 82 19.80 -11.06 2.23
C GLY A 82 19.65 -10.16 3.45
N GLU A 83 20.19 -8.94 3.42
CA GLU A 83 20.02 -7.94 4.47
C GLU A 83 18.56 -7.49 4.57
N ILE A 84 18.10 -7.20 5.79
CA ILE A 84 16.76 -6.67 6.04
C ILE A 84 16.91 -5.24 6.54
N ILE A 85 16.32 -4.29 5.80
CA ILE A 85 16.32 -2.86 6.12
C ILE A 85 14.92 -2.34 6.44
#